data_AF-A0A9X8VDY1-F1
#
_entry.id   AF-A0A9X8VDY1-F1
#
_cell.length_a   1.000
_cell.length_b   1.000
_cell.length_c   1.000
_cell.angle_alpha   90.00
_cell.angle_beta   90.00
_cell.angle_gamma   90.00
#
_symmetry.space_group_name_H-M   'P 1'
#
loop_
_entity.id
_entity.type
_entity.pdbx_description
1 polymer ?
#
loop_
_entity_poly.entity_id
_entity_poly.type
_entity_poly.pdbx_seq_one_letter_code
_entity_poly.pdbx_strand_id
1 'polypeptide(L)' 'MDKIDRKILAELQADGRLSVTELAERIGLSVSPCHRRVRALEE' A
#
# COMPACT_ATOMS: atom_id res chain seq x y z
N MET A 1 10.96 2.38 -6.86
CA MET A 1 10.05 2.94 -5.85
C MET A 1 9.49 4.26 -6.34
N ASP A 2 8.23 4.26 -6.79
CA ASP A 2 7.53 5.43 -7.30
C ASP A 2 6.77 6.20 -6.18
N LYS A 3 5.97 7.21 -6.56
CA LYS A 3 5.18 8.00 -5.60
C LYS A 3 4.13 7.19 -4.85
N ILE A 4 3.55 6.18 -5.49
CA ILE A 4 2.54 5.31 -4.88
C ILE A 4 3.21 4.39 -3.86
N ASP A 5 4.36 3.82 -4.19
CA ASP A 5 5.10 2.96 -3.28
C ASP A 5 5.49 3.70 -1.99
N ARG A 6 5.92 4.97 -2.12
CA ARG A 6 6.20 5.82 -0.95
C ARG A 6 4.96 6.07 -0.10
N LYS A 7 3.79 6.25 -0.73
CA LYS A 7 2.53 6.45 -0.02
C LYS A 7 2.09 5.16 0.70
N ILE A 8 2.27 3.99 0.07
CA ILE A 8 2.04 2.68 0.69
C ILE A 8 2.89 2.53 1.96
N LEU A 9 4.19 2.79 1.86
CA LEU A 9 5.10 2.69 3.00
C LEU A 9 4.73 3.69 4.10
N ALA A 10 4.35 4.92 3.76
CA ALA A 10 3.94 5.91 4.74
C ALA A 10 2.68 5.49 5.52
N GLU A 11 1.66 4.96 4.83
CA GLU A 11 0.44 4.47 5.48
C GLU A 11 0.72 3.23 6.36
N LEU A 12 1.52 2.28 5.87
CA LEU A 12 1.88 1.07 6.64
C LEU A 12 2.80 1.37 7.84
N GLN A 13 3.69 2.36 7.71
CA GLN A 13 4.50 2.83 8.84
C GLN A 13 3.66 3.57 9.88
N ALA A 14 2.63 4.30 9.46
CA ALA A 14 1.69 4.95 10.36
C ALA A 14 0.78 3.93 11.06
N ASP A 15 0.30 2.92 10.34
CA ASP A 15 -0.50 1.82 10.90
C ASP A 15 -0.28 0.51 10.14
N GLY A 16 0.58 -0.36 10.71
CA GLY A 16 0.91 -1.66 10.11
C GLY A 16 -0.20 -2.71 10.21
N ARG A 17 -1.36 -2.40 10.83
CA ARG A 17 -2.50 -3.31 10.92
C ARG A 17 -3.51 -3.11 9.78
N LEU A 18 -3.29 -2.11 8.93
CA LEU A 18 -4.15 -1.84 7.78
C LEU A 18 -4.26 -3.08 6.89
N SER A 19 -5.50 -3.47 6.60
CA SER A 19 -5.74 -4.42 5.52
C SER A 19 -5.38 -3.81 4.18
N VAL A 20 -5.06 -4.65 3.20
CA VAL A 20 -4.77 -4.20 1.82
C VAL A 20 -5.95 -3.45 1.21
N THR A 21 -7.18 -3.77 1.61
CA THR A 21 -8.39 -3.06 1.17
C THR A 21 -8.43 -1.64 1.72
N GLU A 22 -8.24 -1.45 3.02
CA GLU A 22 -8.21 -0.11 3.65
C GLU A 22 -7.04 0.72 3.12
N LEU A 23 -5.87 0.10 2.93
CA LEU A 23 -4.72 0.74 2.34
C LEU A 23 -5.03 1.22 0.91
N ALA A 24 -5.66 0.38 0.09
CA ALA A 24 -6.04 0.71 -1.28
C ALA A 24 -7.00 1.92 -1.33
N GLU A 25 -7.99 1.96 -0.46
CA GLU A 25 -8.91 3.11 -0.33
C GLU A 25 -8.17 4.40 0.02
N ARG A 26 -7.27 4.38 1.01
CA ARG A 26 -6.50 5.56 1.45
C ARG A 26 -5.56 6.10 0.36
N ILE A 27 -4.98 5.21 -0.45
CA ILE A 27 -4.05 5.61 -1.51
C ILE A 27 -4.75 5.90 -2.84
N GLY A 28 -6.04 5.61 -2.98
CA GLY A 28 -6.82 5.84 -4.20
C GLY A 28 -6.58 4.78 -5.29
N LEU A 29 -6.32 3.55 -4.89
CA LEU A 29 -6.14 2.40 -5.79
C LEU A 29 -7.23 1.35 -5.58
N SER A 30 -7.41 0.48 -6.57
CA SER A 30 -8.12 -0.77 -6.34
C SER A 30 -7.24 -1.78 -5.59
N VAL A 31 -7.87 -2.76 -4.95
CA VAL A 31 -7.19 -3.75 -4.09
C VAL A 31 -6.11 -4.54 -4.84
N SER A 32 -6.40 -4.97 -6.08
CA SER A 32 -5.47 -5.79 -6.88
C SER A 32 -4.11 -5.11 -7.17
N PRO A 33 -4.03 -3.88 -7.72
CA PRO A 33 -2.76 -3.18 -7.89
C PRO A 33 -2.10 -2.78 -6.56
N CYS A 34 -2.87 -2.50 -5.51
CA CYS A 34 -2.32 -2.24 -4.17
C CYS A 34 -1.56 -3.48 -3.66
N HIS A 35 -2.22 -4.65 -3.68
CA HIS A 35 -1.63 -5.92 -3.26
C HIS A 35 -0.35 -6.26 -4.01
N ARG A 36 -0.33 -6.10 -5.35
CA ARG A 36 0.88 -6.35 -6.15
C ARG A 36 2.05 -5.45 -5.75
N ARG A 37 1.77 -4.19 -5.43
CA ARG A 37 2.80 -3.23 -5.02
C ARG A 37 3.33 -3.52 -3.62
N VAL A 38 2.45 -3.83 -2.67
CA VAL A 38 2.87 -4.24 -1.31
C VAL A 38 3.80 -5.44 -1.39
N ARG A 39 3.43 -6.48 -2.14
CA ARG A 39 4.28 -7.67 -2.31
C ARG A 39 5.64 -7.36 -2.96
N ALA A 40 5.68 -6.45 -3.93
CA ALA A 40 6.93 -6.01 -4.55
C ALA A 40 7.82 -5.15 -3.63
N LEU A 41 7.28 -4.64 -2.51
CA LEU A 41 8.03 -3.90 -1.49
C LEU A 41 8.54 -4.81 -0.35
N GLU A 42 8.03 -6.04 -0.26
CA GLU A 42 8.44 -7.06 0.73
C GLU A 42 9.65 -7.90 0.26
N GLU A 43 9.91 -7.93 -1.05
CA GLU A 43 11.06 -8.58 -1.69
C GLU A 43 12.32 -7.69 -1.67
#